data_AF-A0A3L5TRW3-F1
#
_entry.id   AF-A0A3L5TRW3-F1
#
_cell.length_a   1.000
_cell.length_b   1.000
_cell.length_c   1.000
_cell.angle_alpha   90.00
_cell.angle_beta   90.00
_cell.angle_gamma   90.00
#
_symmetry.space_group_name_H-M   'P 1'
#
loop_
_entity.id
_entity.type
_entity.pdbx_description
1 polymer ?
#
loop_
_entity_poly.entity_id
_entity_poly.type
_entity_poly.pdbx_seq_one_letter_code
_entity_poly.pdbx_strand_id
1 'polypeptide(L)' 'MDGFKTYVTNTSAIPPDGYLCYEDLDPGLPNITQNIPCYELGKYVIYYDTTGDELYGPVVELCYVAINVENQRKN' A
#
# COMPACT_ATOMS: atom_id res chain seq x y z
N MET A 1 4.77 16.64 -1.53
CA MET A 1 4.80 16.33 -0.09
C MET A 1 5.36 14.95 0.02
N ASP A 2 6.30 14.78 0.92
CA ASP A 2 7.14 13.60 1.00
C ASP A 2 6.38 12.53 1.77
N GLY A 3 6.05 11.42 1.10
CA GLY A 3 5.13 10.44 1.64
C GLY A 3 4.91 9.28 0.67
N PHE A 4 4.14 8.30 1.12
CA PHE A 4 3.90 7.06 0.39
C PHE A 4 2.44 6.85 0.04
N LYS A 5 2.22 5.97 -0.91
CA LYS A 5 0.90 5.55 -1.36
C LYS A 5 0.79 4.05 -1.30
N THR A 6 -0.40 3.54 -0.99
CA THR A 6 -0.70 2.11 -1.12
C THR A 6 -1.81 1.89 -2.13
N TYR A 7 -1.62 0.89 -2.98
CA TYR A 7 -2.56 0.53 -4.03
C TYR A 7 -2.94 -0.93 -3.96
N VAL A 8 -4.19 -1.24 -4.27
CA VAL A 8 -4.65 -2.60 -4.60
C VAL A 8 -4.88 -2.68 -6.10
N THR A 9 -4.29 -3.67 -6.76
CA THR A 9 -4.36 -3.81 -8.22
C THR A 9 -4.34 -5.26 -8.68
N ASN A 10 -4.77 -5.51 -9.91
CA ASN A 10 -4.70 -6.81 -10.58
C ASN A 10 -3.47 -6.96 -11.49
N THR A 11 -2.71 -5.87 -11.70
CA THR A 11 -1.48 -5.87 -12.49
C THR A 11 -0.27 -5.61 -11.58
N SER A 12 0.92 -5.97 -12.02
CA SER A 12 2.16 -5.61 -11.29
C SER A 12 2.67 -4.22 -11.67
N ALA A 13 1.87 -3.42 -12.39
CA ALA A 13 2.25 -2.09 -12.83
C ALA A 13 2.11 -1.10 -11.66
N ILE A 14 3.08 -0.19 -11.56
CA ILE A 14 3.08 0.97 -10.67
C ILE A 14 2.06 2.00 -11.24
N PRO A 15 1.43 2.87 -10.41
CA PRO A 15 0.34 3.77 -10.82
C PRO A 15 0.50 4.46 -12.19
N PRO A 16 -0.62 4.77 -12.89
CA PRO A 16 -1.95 4.99 -12.32
C PRO A 16 -2.85 3.76 -12.20
N ASP A 17 -2.39 2.57 -12.59
CA ASP A 17 -3.24 1.37 -12.56
C ASP A 17 -3.51 0.88 -11.12
N GLY A 18 -4.78 0.75 -10.76
CA GLY A 18 -5.23 0.21 -9.47
C GLY A 18 -6.09 1.18 -8.66
N TYR A 19 -6.50 0.73 -7.47
CA TYR A 19 -7.25 1.52 -6.51
C TYR A 19 -6.31 2.08 -5.44
N LEU A 20 -6.34 3.39 -5.23
CA LEU A 20 -5.58 4.07 -4.17
C LEU A 20 -6.24 3.81 -2.81
N CYS A 21 -5.59 3.03 -1.97
CA CYS A 21 -6.04 2.70 -0.61
C CYS A 21 -5.64 3.76 0.42
N TYR A 22 -4.45 4.34 0.26
CA TYR A 22 -3.89 5.31 1.19
C TYR A 22 -2.91 6.23 0.48
N GLU A 23 -2.89 7.49 0.88
CA GLU A 23 -1.84 8.44 0.56
C GLU A 23 -1.42 9.13 1.86
N ASP A 24 -0.14 9.02 2.19
CA ASP A 24 0.45 9.76 3.28
C ASP A 24 0.62 11.21 2.86
N LEU A 25 -0.09 12.08 3.54
CA LEU A 25 -0.05 13.53 3.33
C LEU A 25 0.63 14.24 4.51
N ASP A 26 0.98 13.51 5.56
CA ASP A 26 1.62 14.10 6.74
C ASP A 26 3.09 14.44 6.42
N PRO A 27 3.54 15.69 6.64
CA PRO A 27 4.95 16.04 6.49
C PRO A 27 5.86 15.44 7.59
N GLY A 28 5.29 14.80 8.60
CA GLY A 28 6.00 14.11 9.68
C GLY A 28 6.44 12.68 9.32
N LEU A 29 7.09 12.01 10.27
CA LEU A 29 7.40 10.59 10.14
C LEU A 29 6.12 9.75 10.34
N PRO A 30 5.82 8.78 9.45
CA PRO A 30 4.67 7.91 9.63
C PRO A 30 4.83 7.04 10.89
N ASN A 31 3.70 6.68 11.50
CA ASN A 31 3.70 5.77 12.64
C ASN A 31 4.01 4.34 12.19
N ILE A 32 4.91 3.64 12.89
CA ILE A 32 5.28 2.24 12.59
C ILE A 32 4.08 1.28 12.71
N THR A 33 3.08 1.63 13.52
CA THR A 33 1.85 0.84 13.67
C THR A 33 0.68 1.61 13.08
N GLN A 34 0.28 1.23 11.87
CA GLN A 34 -0.88 1.77 11.18
C GLN A 34 -1.85 0.65 10.79
N ASN A 35 -3.14 0.90 10.96
CA ASN A 35 -4.21 0.04 10.46
C ASN A 35 -5.00 0.83 9.43
N ILE A 36 -4.74 0.58 8.16
CA ILE A 36 -5.34 1.30 7.04
C ILE A 36 -6.38 0.40 6.37
N PRO A 37 -7.68 0.68 6.52
CA PRO A 37 -8.71 -0.13 5.90
C PRO A 37 -8.75 0.12 4.39
N CYS A 38 -8.69 -0.95 3.59
CA CYS A 38 -8.97 -0.92 2.16
C CYS A 38 -9.77 -2.15 1.75
N TYR A 39 -11.01 -1.95 1.32
CA TYR A 39 -11.97 -3.02 1.04
C TYR A 39 -12.03 -3.36 -0.44
N GLU A 40 -10.86 -3.49 -1.06
CA GLU A 40 -10.74 -3.76 -2.50
C GLU A 40 -10.14 -5.13 -2.76
N LEU A 41 -10.57 -5.76 -3.85
CA LEU A 41 -10.05 -7.03 -4.30
C LEU A 41 -8.99 -6.82 -5.38
N GLY A 42 -7.78 -7.33 -5.12
CA GLY A 42 -6.70 -7.29 -6.09
C GLY A 42 -5.69 -8.41 -5.86
N LYS A 43 -4.93 -8.71 -6.92
CA LYS A 43 -3.84 -9.70 -6.88
C LYS A 43 -2.58 -9.17 -6.18
N TYR A 44 -2.39 -7.86 -6.17
CA TYR A 44 -1.20 -7.21 -5.62
C TYR A 44 -1.60 -6.05 -4.70
N VAL A 45 -0.83 -5.90 -3.62
CA VAL A 45 -0.78 -4.69 -2.79
C VAL A 45 0.57 -4.03 -3.05
N ILE A 46 0.57 -2.80 -3.53
CA ILE A 46 1.78 -2.06 -3.92
C ILE A 46 1.97 -0.90 -2.96
N TYR A 47 3.14 -0.84 -2.33
CA TYR A 47 3.66 0.37 -1.70
C TYR A 47 4.42 1.18 -2.74
N TYR A 48 4.13 2.48 -2.84
CA TYR A 48 4.77 3.39 -3.78
C TYR A 48 5.16 4.67 -3.06
N ASP A 49 6.45 4.97 -3.02
CA ASP A 49 6.96 6.25 -2.53
C ASP A 49 7.26 7.17 -3.70
N THR A 50 6.90 8.43 -3.53
CA THR A 50 7.09 9.49 -4.52
C THR A 50 8.46 10.18 -4.41
N THR A 51 9.24 9.89 -3.37
CA THR A 51 10.45 10.65 -3.01
C THR A 51 11.79 9.93 -3.17
N GLY A 52 11.80 8.67 -3.60
CA GLY A 52 12.99 7.82 -3.59
C GLY A 52 14.23 8.47 -4.23
N ASP A 53 15.14 8.96 -3.38
CA ASP A 53 16.54 9.16 -3.73
C ASP A 53 17.16 7.77 -3.85
N GLU A 54 17.73 7.41 -5.00
CA GLU A 54 18.16 6.04 -5.33
C GLU A 54 19.16 5.44 -4.32
N LEU A 55 19.79 6.29 -3.49
CA LEU A 55 20.78 5.93 -2.48
C LEU A 55 20.21 5.62 -1.08
N TYR A 56 19.05 6.19 -0.72
CA TYR A 56 18.45 6.05 0.63
C TYR A 56 16.95 5.75 0.57
N GLY A 57 16.49 5.22 -0.57
CA GLY A 57 15.08 4.98 -0.85
C GLY A 57 14.31 4.41 0.34
N PRO A 58 13.00 4.69 0.41
CA PRO A 58 12.18 4.36 1.57
C PRO A 58 12.38 2.93 2.03
N VAL A 59 12.69 2.77 3.32
CA VAL A 59 12.67 1.46 3.95
C VAL A 59 11.26 1.22 4.47
N VAL A 60 10.56 0.27 3.87
CA VAL A 60 9.30 -0.26 4.39
C VAL A 60 9.59 -1.53 5.14
N GLU A 61 9.50 -1.47 6.47
CA GLU A 61 9.51 -2.67 7.30
C GLU A 61 8.07 -3.12 7.57
N LEU A 62 7.66 -4.20 6.92
CA LEU A 62 6.36 -4.82 7.16
C LEU A 62 6.48 -5.79 8.34
N CYS A 63 6.09 -5.35 9.53
CA CYS A 63 6.10 -6.21 10.72
C CYS A 63 5.09 -7.37 10.61
N TYR A 64 3.99 -7.18 9.87
CA TYR A 64 2.95 -8.19 9.64
C TYR A 64 2.08 -7.83 8.44
N VAL A 65 1.78 -8.81 7.58
CA VAL A 65 0.81 -8.68 6.48
C VAL A 65 -0.23 -9.79 6.62
N ALA A 66 -1.49 -9.42 6.82
CA ALA A 66 -2.63 -10.34 6.77
C ALA A 66 -3.46 -10.10 5.51
N ILE A 67 -3.62 -11.13 4.69
CA ILE A 67 -4.56 -11.14 3.56
C ILE A 67 -5.70 -12.08 3.96
N ASN A 68 -6.83 -11.50 4.37
CA ASN A 68 -8.02 -12.26 4.71
C ASN A 68 -8.78 -12.62 3.42
N VAL A 69 -8.71 -13.88 3.01
CA VAL A 69 -9.55 -14.38 1.92
C VAL A 69 -10.89 -14.78 2.51
N GLU A 70 -11.91 -13.91 2.37
CA GLU A 70 -13.28 -14.33 2.64
C GLU A 70 -13.71 -15.35 1.59
N ASN A 71 -13.80 -16.61 1.99
CA ASN A 71 -14.25 -17.70 1.15
C ASN A 71 -15.76 -17.55 0.93
N GLN A 72 -16.15 -16.86 -0.15
CA GLN A 72 -17.55 -16.76 -0.59
C GLN A 72 -18.02 -18.13 -1.10
N ARG A 73 -18.30 -19.08 -0.18
CA ARG A 73 -19.04 -20.30 -0.51
C ARG A 73 -20.45 -19.90 -0.91
N LYS A 74 -20.67 -19.72 -2.21
CA LYS A 74 -22.01 -19.71 -2.80
C LYS A 74 -22.51 -21.17 -2.83
N ASN A 75 -23.45 -21.48 -1.95
CA ASN A 75 -24.40 -22.59 -2.12
C ASN A 75 -25.28 -22.34 -3.34
#